data_AF-A0A250XQX6-F1
#
_entry.id   AF-A0A250XQX6-F1
#
_cell.length_a   1.000
_cell.length_b   1.000
_cell.length_c   1.000
_cell.angle_alpha   90.00
_cell.angle_beta   90.00
_cell.angle_gamma   90.00
#
_symmetry.space_group_name_H-M   'P 1'
#
loop_
_entity.id
_entity.type
_entity.pdbx_description
1 polymer ?
#
loop_
_entity_poly.entity_id
_entity_poly.type
_entity_poly.pdbx_seq_one_letter_code
_entity_poly.pdbx_strand_id
1 'polypeptide(L)'
;MAFVSTIRTLGRPRPHSLSRELPIKRQHVCKPVRVIELDFSDPDTQLGAAGLLLGLVAGIGAPLWYINRVEKDQDRLEELRALNRANFEATGEYMTDEEITKMRKPKWTDRREWQDDD
;
A
#
# COMPACT_ATOMS: atom_id res chain seq x y z
N MET A 1 -35.40 63.96 56.63
CA MET A 1 -35.20 64.10 55.17
C MET A 1 -33.93 64.91 54.95
N ALA A 2 -32.88 64.32 54.40
CA ALA A 2 -31.64 65.02 54.07
C ALA A 2 -31.18 64.58 52.67
N PHE A 3 -31.19 65.54 51.73
CA PHE A 3 -30.65 65.40 50.39
C PHE A 3 -29.12 65.36 50.48
N VAL A 4 -28.49 64.37 49.86
CA VAL A 4 -27.03 64.34 49.67
C VAL A 4 -26.75 64.37 48.17
N SER A 5 -26.14 65.48 47.76
CA SER A 5 -25.76 65.80 46.39
C SER A 5 -24.47 65.08 45.98
N THR A 6 -24.50 64.56 44.77
CA THR A 6 -23.39 63.86 44.09
C THR A 6 -22.31 64.85 43.66
N ILE A 7 -21.06 64.60 44.06
CA ILE A 7 -19.89 65.28 43.48
C ILE A 7 -19.09 64.28 42.65
N ARG A 8 -19.04 64.54 41.34
CA ARG A 8 -18.25 63.84 40.32
C ARG A 8 -16.77 64.22 40.50
N THR A 9 -15.89 63.25 40.73
CA THR A 9 -14.44 63.44 40.65
C THR A 9 -13.90 62.80 39.37
N LEU A 10 -13.38 63.65 38.49
CA LEU A 10 -12.60 63.28 37.31
C LEU A 10 -11.12 63.14 37.72
N GLY A 11 -10.47 62.06 37.28
CA GLY A 11 -9.03 62.08 36.98
C GLY A 11 -8.18 60.89 37.46
N ARG A 12 -7.68 60.11 36.50
CA ARG A 12 -6.23 59.94 36.19
C ARG A 12 -6.04 58.86 35.09
N PRO A 13 -5.23 59.09 34.04
CA PRO A 13 -4.83 58.02 33.13
C PRO A 13 -3.74 57.16 33.78
N ARG A 14 -3.82 55.83 33.57
CA ARG A 14 -2.81 54.86 34.06
C ARG A 14 -1.62 54.84 33.09
N PRO A 15 -0.37 54.68 33.57
CA PRO A 15 0.76 54.45 32.67
C PRO A 15 0.66 53.03 32.07
N HIS A 16 0.80 52.94 30.75
CA HIS A 16 0.91 51.66 30.04
C HIS A 16 2.22 50.96 30.44
N SER A 17 2.12 49.92 31.27
CA SER A 17 3.21 48.99 31.49
C SER A 17 3.37 48.10 30.26
N LEU A 18 4.50 48.24 29.56
CA LEU A 18 4.93 47.31 28.52
C LEU A 18 5.22 45.95 29.17
N SER A 19 4.20 45.09 29.24
CA SER A 19 4.36 43.68 29.58
C SER A 19 5.13 43.01 28.45
N ARG A 20 6.44 42.86 28.65
CA ARG A 20 7.29 42.05 27.79
C ARG A 20 6.94 40.58 28.07
N GLU A 21 6.04 40.02 27.28
CA GLU A 21 5.71 38.60 27.36
C GLU A 21 6.94 37.78 26.95
N LEU A 22 7.57 37.11 27.92
CA LEU A 22 8.60 36.13 27.64
C LEU A 22 7.91 34.87 27.09
N PRO A 23 8.38 34.29 25.97
CA PRO A 23 7.79 33.09 25.42
C PRO A 23 7.99 31.93 26.41
N ILE A 24 6.91 31.51 27.06
CA ILE A 24 6.88 30.32 27.91
C ILE A 24 7.14 29.13 26.99
N LYS A 25 8.36 28.60 27.03
CA LYS A 25 8.77 27.42 26.28
C LYS A 25 7.98 26.22 26.82
N ARG A 26 6.86 25.88 26.18
CA ARG A 26 6.03 24.72 26.52
C ARG A 26 6.89 23.46 26.35
N GLN A 27 7.31 22.87 27.46
CA GLN A 27 7.90 21.55 27.45
C GLN A 27 6.81 20.56 27.05
N HIS A 28 6.90 20.02 25.84
CA HIS A 28 6.10 18.88 25.45
C HIS A 28 6.55 17.69 26.29
N VAL A 29 5.78 17.38 27.34
CA VAL A 29 5.97 16.15 28.11
C VAL A 29 5.57 15.00 27.20
N CYS A 30 6.57 14.34 26.60
CA CYS A 30 6.36 13.08 25.88
C CYS A 30 5.76 12.08 26.87
N LYS A 31 4.55 11.59 26.59
CA LYS A 31 3.92 10.53 27.39
C LYS A 31 4.81 9.29 27.37
N PRO A 32 4.96 8.57 28.49
CA PRO A 32 5.77 7.36 28.52
C PRO A 32 5.20 6.33 27.53
N VAL A 33 6.09 5.75 26.73
CA VAL A 33 5.77 4.66 25.81
C VAL A 33 5.33 3.47 26.66
N ARG A 34 4.09 2.99 26.45
CA ARG A 34 3.63 1.76 27.08
C ARG A 34 4.39 0.59 26.46
N VAL A 35 4.99 -0.24 27.30
CA VAL A 35 5.59 -1.50 26.89
C VAL A 35 4.46 -2.45 26.50
N ILE A 36 4.53 -3.02 25.31
CA ILE A 36 3.59 -4.03 24.83
C ILE A 36 4.15 -5.38 25.27
N GLU A 37 3.55 -5.97 26.30
CA GLU A 37 3.84 -7.35 26.70
C GLU A 37 2.97 -8.27 25.83
N LEU A 38 3.60 -9.02 24.93
CA LEU A 38 2.93 -9.99 24.07
C LEU A 38 2.90 -11.34 24.78
N ASP A 39 1.70 -11.75 25.23
CA ASP A 39 1.48 -13.09 25.75
C ASP A 39 1.09 -14.03 24.61
N PHE A 40 2.01 -14.90 24.21
CA PHE A 40 1.77 -15.87 23.14
C PHE A 40 0.94 -17.08 23.59
N SER A 41 0.57 -17.19 24.87
CA SER A 41 -0.34 -18.22 25.36
C SER A 41 -1.82 -17.86 25.16
N ASP A 42 -2.12 -16.57 24.98
CA ASP A 42 -3.46 -16.06 24.75
C ASP A 42 -3.94 -16.33 23.31
N PRO A 43 -5.10 -16.98 23.10
CA PRO A 43 -5.64 -17.25 21.77
C PRO A 43 -5.85 -15.99 20.92
N ASP A 44 -6.23 -14.86 21.54
CA ASP A 44 -6.48 -13.62 20.79
C ASP A 44 -5.18 -13.03 20.23
N THR A 45 -4.10 -13.09 21.01
CA THR A 45 -2.76 -12.66 20.58
C THR A 45 -2.22 -13.57 19.46
N GLN A 46 -2.46 -14.89 19.55
CA GLN A 46 -2.09 -15.83 18.47
C GLN A 46 -2.86 -15.55 17.18
N LEU A 47 -4.16 -15.25 17.28
CA LEU A 47 -4.98 -14.91 16.12
C LEU A 47 -4.49 -13.63 15.45
N GLY A 48 -4.14 -12.61 16.25
CA GLY A 48 -3.54 -11.36 15.76
C GLY A 48 -2.21 -11.59 15.05
N ALA A 49 -1.31 -12.38 15.65
CA ALA A 49 -0.02 -12.71 15.06
C ALA A 49 -0.17 -13.54 13.76
N ALA A 50 -1.08 -14.51 13.74
CA ALA A 50 -1.38 -15.31 12.56
C ALA A 50 -1.97 -14.45 11.43
N GLY A 51 -2.87 -13.52 11.76
CA GLY A 51 -3.44 -12.57 10.80
C GLY A 51 -2.38 -11.65 10.18
N LEU A 52 -1.43 -11.15 10.98
CA LEU A 52 -0.31 -10.35 10.50
C LEU A 52 0.56 -11.17 9.53
N LEU A 53 0.95 -12.39 9.94
CA LEU A 53 1.78 -13.27 9.12
C LEU A 53 1.09 -13.63 7.81
N LEU A 54 -0.19 -14.00 7.86
CA LEU A 54 -1.00 -14.29 6.68
C LEU A 54 -1.11 -13.04 5.78
N GLY A 55 -1.31 -11.86 6.37
CA GLY A 55 -1.35 -10.60 5.66
C GLY A 55 -0.05 -10.29 4.91
N LEU A 56 1.11 -10.53 5.52
CA LEU A 56 2.41 -10.36 4.87
C LEU A 56 2.65 -11.40 3.77
N VAL A 57 2.33 -12.66 4.03
CA VAL A 57 2.48 -13.75 3.06
C VAL A 57 1.56 -13.52 1.86
N ALA A 58 0.30 -13.14 2.07
CA ALA A 58 -0.62 -12.83 0.99
C ALA A 58 -0.22 -11.53 0.27
N GLY A 59 0.16 -10.49 1.02
CA GLY A 59 0.49 -9.17 0.47
C GLY A 59 1.74 -9.16 -0.40
N ILE A 60 2.78 -9.91 -0.03
CA ILE A 60 4.04 -9.99 -0.79
C ILE A 60 4.05 -11.23 -1.70
N GLY A 61 3.55 -12.36 -1.20
CA GLY A 61 3.59 -13.63 -1.92
C GLY A 61 2.65 -13.67 -3.12
N ALA A 62 1.46 -13.06 -3.06
CA ALA A 62 0.54 -13.07 -4.20
C ALA A 62 1.11 -12.30 -5.42
N PRO A 63 1.67 -11.07 -5.28
CA PRO A 63 2.34 -10.38 -6.38
C PRO A 63 3.52 -11.19 -6.96
N LEU A 64 4.40 -11.73 -6.10
CA LEU A 64 5.56 -12.51 -6.56
C LEU A 64 5.15 -13.79 -7.29
N TRP A 65 4.11 -14.47 -6.80
CA TRP A 65 3.57 -15.66 -7.46
C TRP A 65 3.00 -15.33 -8.84
N TYR A 66 2.31 -14.18 -8.97
CA TYR A 66 1.78 -13.75 -10.26
C TYR A 66 2.88 -13.43 -11.27
N ILE A 67 3.95 -12.73 -10.86
CA ILE A 67 5.10 -12.41 -11.71
C ILE A 67 5.77 -13.70 -12.22
N ASN A 68 6.10 -14.62 -11.31
CA ASN A 68 6.74 -15.90 -11.66
C ASN A 68 5.86 -16.74 -12.60
N ARG A 69 4.53 -16.67 -12.46
CA ARG A 69 3.62 -17.34 -13.39
C ARG A 69 3.72 -16.74 -14.80
N VAL A 70 3.81 -15.43 -14.91
CA VAL A 70 3.96 -14.74 -16.21
C VAL A 70 5.29 -15.08 -16.86
N GLU A 71 6.39 -15.07 -16.10
CA GLU A 71 7.72 -15.46 -16.59
C GLU A 71 7.72 -16.89 -17.13
N LYS A 72 7.22 -17.85 -16.35
CA LYS A 72 7.10 -19.26 -16.81
C LYS A 72 6.24 -19.43 -18.05
N ASP A 73 5.22 -18.59 -18.21
CA ASP A 73 4.37 -18.62 -19.40
C ASP A 73 5.10 -18.01 -20.60
N GLN A 74 5.97 -17.00 -20.40
CA GLN A 74 6.84 -16.46 -21.45
C GLN A 74 7.91 -17.47 -21.86
N ASP A 75 8.58 -18.12 -20.91
CA ASP A 75 9.58 -19.15 -21.19
C ASP A 75 9.01 -20.28 -22.06
N ARG A 76 7.81 -20.78 -21.70
CA ARG A 76 7.11 -21.79 -22.51
C ARG A 76 6.75 -21.29 -23.92
N LEU A 77 6.41 -20.01 -24.06
CA LEU A 77 6.12 -19.42 -25.37
C LEU A 77 7.39 -19.31 -26.22
N GLU A 78 8.52 -18.98 -25.61
CA GLU A 78 9.81 -18.95 -26.29
C GLU A 78 10.26 -20.34 -26.72
N GLU A 79 10.11 -21.34 -25.84
CA GLU A 79 10.31 -22.75 -26.17
C GLU A 79 9.42 -23.19 -27.33
N LEU A 80 8.13 -22.83 -27.31
CA LEU A 80 7.21 -23.15 -28.40
C LEU A 80 7.60 -22.49 -29.72
N ARG A 81 8.06 -21.24 -29.69
CA ARG A 81 8.56 -20.57 -30.90
C ARG A 81 9.83 -21.21 -31.42
N ALA A 82 10.73 -21.64 -30.53
CA ALA A 82 11.95 -22.36 -30.91
C ALA A 82 11.62 -23.72 -31.54
N LEU A 83 10.68 -24.47 -30.95
CA LEU A 83 10.19 -25.73 -31.50
C LEU A 83 9.49 -25.54 -32.85
N ASN A 84 8.66 -24.50 -33.00
CA ASN A 84 8.01 -24.18 -34.28
C ASN A 84 9.02 -23.88 -35.37
N ARG A 85 10.09 -23.13 -35.07
CA ARG A 85 11.18 -22.87 -36.02
C ARG A 85 11.92 -24.16 -36.40
N ALA A 86 12.28 -24.98 -35.41
CA ALA A 86 12.96 -26.25 -35.65
C ALA A 86 12.08 -27.24 -36.44
N ASN A 87 10.78 -27.29 -36.16
CA ASN A 87 9.84 -28.12 -36.90
C ASN A 87 9.73 -27.66 -38.35
N PHE A 88 9.59 -26.35 -38.57
CA PHE A 88 9.55 -25.78 -39.92
C PHE A 88 10.83 -26.07 -40.72
N GLU A 89 12.00 -26.00 -40.09
CA GLU A 89 13.28 -26.37 -40.70
C GLU A 89 13.34 -27.87 -41.08
N ALA A 90 12.69 -28.74 -40.31
CA ALA A 90 12.71 -30.18 -40.51
C ALA A 90 11.65 -30.68 -41.50
N THR A 91 10.43 -30.15 -41.44
CA THR A 91 9.26 -30.65 -42.18
C THR A 91 8.77 -29.69 -43.26
N GLY A 92 9.15 -28.41 -43.20
CA GLY A 92 8.61 -27.35 -44.06
C GLY A 92 7.24 -26.84 -43.63
N GLU A 93 6.66 -27.35 -42.53
CA GLU A 93 5.33 -26.97 -42.02
C GLU A 93 5.40 -26.51 -40.56
N TYR A 94 4.61 -25.49 -40.21
CA TYR A 94 4.45 -25.04 -38.82
C TYR A 94 3.62 -26.04 -38.00
N MET A 95 3.82 -26.08 -36.69
CA MET A 95 2.99 -26.94 -35.82
C MET A 95 1.54 -26.46 -35.82
N THR A 96 0.62 -27.41 -35.76
CA THR A 96 -0.82 -27.12 -35.75
C THR A 96 -1.26 -26.53 -34.40
N ASP A 97 -2.36 -25.75 -34.40
CA ASP A 97 -2.90 -25.14 -33.17
C ASP A 97 -3.24 -26.19 -32.08
N GLU A 98 -3.59 -27.41 -32.49
CA GLU A 98 -3.85 -28.53 -31.59
C GLU A 98 -2.60 -29.03 -30.87
N GLU A 99 -1.43 -28.96 -31.52
CA GLU A 99 -0.15 -29.32 -30.91
C GLU A 99 0.34 -28.23 -29.97
N ILE A 100 0.14 -26.96 -30.34
CA ILE A 100 0.49 -25.81 -29.51
C ILE A 100 -0.36 -25.77 -28.23
N THR A 101 -1.66 -26.08 -28.32
CA THR A 101 -2.58 -26.11 -27.16
C THR A 101 -2.34 -27.30 -26.21
N LYS A 102 -1.70 -28.38 -26.67
CA LYS A 102 -1.24 -29.47 -25.78
C LYS A 102 -0.04 -29.05 -24.94
N MET A 103 0.83 -28.20 -25.49
CA MET A 103 2.05 -27.75 -24.82
C MET A 103 1.82 -26.57 -23.87
N ARG A 104 0.89 -25.65 -24.21
CA ARG A 104 0.49 -24.55 -23.32
C ARG A 104 -1.01 -24.51 -23.08
N LYS A 105 -1.41 -24.14 -21.86
CA LYS A 105 -2.81 -23.84 -21.56
C LYS A 105 -3.22 -22.56 -22.31
N PRO A 106 -4.41 -22.52 -22.94
CA PRO A 106 -4.88 -21.33 -23.62
C PRO A 106 -5.14 -20.20 -22.61
N LYS A 107 -4.65 -19.01 -22.92
CA LYS A 107 -4.90 -17.79 -22.16
C LYS A 107 -6.16 -17.12 -22.70
N TRP A 108 -6.85 -16.38 -21.83
CA TRP A 108 -8.02 -15.59 -22.21
C TRP A 108 -7.73 -14.55 -23.32
N THR A 109 -6.46 -14.16 -23.49
CA THR A 109 -5.99 -13.25 -24.55
C THR A 109 -5.79 -13.93 -25.90
N ASP A 110 -5.62 -15.26 -25.95
CA ASP A 110 -5.30 -15.98 -27.21
C ASP A 110 -6.49 -16.03 -28.18
N ARG A 111 -7.72 -15.83 -27.68
CA ARG A 111 -8.95 -15.81 -28.50
C ARG A 111 -9.26 -14.41 -29.05
N ARG A 112 -8.39 -13.43 -28.80
CA ARG A 112 -8.57 -12.08 -29.34
C ARG A 112 -7.94 -12.03 -30.72
N GLU A 113 -8.79 -11.82 -31.71
CA GLU A 113 -8.39 -11.30 -33.01
C GLU A 113 -7.79 -9.91 -32.79
N TRP A 114 -6.49 -9.77 -33.06
CA TRP A 114 -5.85 -8.47 -33.13
C TRP A 114 -6.41 -7.77 -34.38
N GLN A 115 -7.16 -6.68 -34.17
CA GLN A 115 -7.38 -5.73 -35.25
C GLN A 115 -6.08 -4.94 -35.39
N ASP A 116 -5.35 -5.21 -36.47
CA ASP A 116 -4.34 -4.27 -36.95
C ASP A 116 -5.09 -3.09 -37.58
N ASP A 117 -4.80 -1.86 -37.13
CA ASP A 117 -5.34 -0.61 -37.69
C ASP A 117 -4.67 -0.33 -39.06
N ASP A 118 -4.96 -1.18 -40.06
CA ASP A 118 -4.49 -1.07 -41.45
C ASP A 118 -5.68 -0.95 -42.43
#